data_AF-A0A7S3G6Y2-F1
#
_entry.id   AF-A0A7S3G6Y2-F1
#
_cell.length_a   1.000
_cell.length_b   1.000
_cell.length_c   1.000
_cell.angle_alpha   90.00
_cell.angle_beta   90.00
_cell.angle_gamma   90.00
#
_symmetry.space_group_name_H-M   'P 1'
#
loop_
_entity.id
_entity.type
_entity.pdbx_description
1 polymer ?
#
loop_
_entity_poly.entity_id
_entity_poly.type
_entity_poly.pdbx_seq_one_letter_code
_entity_poly.pdbx_strand_id
1 'polypeptide(L)'
;MDFAAFTEAAMPIVSTTLVVIGGVLAVLIAGIALLALYIGFDYFTSPAADLTSSDSGIIFRDTAGGKQLKSKYGRRKMPFETLEEAYVDEDIEIEGDLYKWMEEKRLAYCTMAPTFNQIKFFLTHCIPDVLNHSKSHDKAQVTEHYNRGNDFFGWFLGPSMVYTSGYYKDLASENLERAQENKLQLVCQKMMMKKGERHLDIGCGW
;
A
#
# COMPACT_ATOMS: atom_id res chain seq x y z
N MET A 1 -2.07 -24.96 -61.08
CA MET A 1 -2.05 -24.17 -59.83
C MET A 1 -0.77 -23.38 -59.84
N ASP A 2 -0.89 -22.06 -59.85
CA ASP A 2 0.23 -21.15 -60.05
C ASP A 2 1.03 -21.01 -58.75
N PHE A 3 2.27 -21.52 -58.76
CA PHE A 3 3.17 -21.51 -57.61
C PHE A 3 3.56 -20.07 -57.23
N ALA A 4 3.60 -19.15 -58.21
CA ALA A 4 3.92 -17.75 -57.99
C ALA A 4 2.83 -17.03 -57.16
N ALA A 5 1.56 -17.31 -57.45
CA ALA A 5 0.42 -16.77 -56.72
C ALA A 5 0.36 -17.25 -55.26
N PHE A 6 0.78 -18.51 -55.00
CA PHE A 6 0.89 -19.03 -53.64
C PHE A 6 2.02 -18.34 -52.85
N THR A 7 3.17 -18.11 -53.49
CA THR A 7 4.31 -17.40 -52.84
C THR A 7 4.02 -15.93 -52.56
N GLU A 8 3.31 -15.22 -53.45
CA GLU A 8 2.90 -13.83 -53.22
C GLU A 8 1.89 -13.69 -52.08
N ALA A 9 0.95 -14.63 -51.94
CA ALA A 9 -0.01 -14.63 -50.84
C ALA A 9 0.60 -15.06 -49.49
N ALA A 10 1.60 -15.95 -49.51
CA ALA A 10 2.22 -16.49 -48.30
C ALA A 10 3.30 -15.59 -47.68
N MET A 11 4.06 -14.82 -48.49
CA MET A 11 5.13 -13.95 -47.99
C MET A 11 4.67 -12.88 -46.98
N PRO A 12 3.55 -12.15 -47.20
CA PRO A 12 3.04 -11.18 -46.22
C PRO A 12 2.65 -11.85 -44.91
N ILE A 13 2.02 -13.04 -44.98
CA ILE A 13 1.57 -13.80 -43.80
C ILE A 13 2.77 -14.27 -42.97
N VAL A 14 3.82 -14.78 -43.61
CA VAL A 14 5.07 -15.19 -42.94
C VAL A 14 5.78 -13.99 -42.32
N SER A 15 5.85 -12.85 -43.01
CA SER A 15 6.45 -11.61 -42.51
C SER A 15 5.69 -11.08 -41.28
N THR A 16 4.36 -10.97 -41.35
CA THR A 16 3.53 -10.55 -40.21
C THR A 16 3.67 -11.52 -39.04
N THR A 17 3.70 -12.83 -39.29
CA THR A 17 3.87 -13.85 -38.24
C THR A 17 5.24 -13.71 -37.55
N LEU A 18 6.32 -13.49 -38.31
CA LEU A 18 7.67 -13.28 -37.75
C LEU A 18 7.77 -11.97 -36.95
N VAL A 19 7.12 -10.89 -37.40
CA VAL A 19 7.05 -9.62 -36.65
C VAL A 19 6.28 -9.81 -35.33
N VAL A 20 5.16 -10.53 -35.35
CA VAL A 20 4.38 -10.83 -34.14
C VAL A 20 5.19 -11.71 -33.18
N ILE A 21 5.83 -12.78 -33.66
CA ILE A 21 6.68 -13.66 -32.86
C ILE A 21 7.86 -12.87 -32.27
N GLY A 22 8.54 -12.05 -33.08
CA GLY A 22 9.63 -11.19 -32.63
C GLY A 22 9.20 -10.18 -31.57
N GLY A 23 8.01 -9.57 -31.74
CA GLY A 23 7.40 -8.68 -30.74
C GLY A 23 7.09 -9.40 -29.43
N VAL A 24 6.51 -10.60 -29.48
CA VAL A 24 6.23 -11.43 -28.29
C VAL A 24 7.53 -11.81 -27.57
N LEU A 25 8.56 -12.23 -28.31
CA LEU A 25 9.87 -12.55 -27.76
C LEU A 25 10.52 -11.32 -27.09
N ALA A 26 10.44 -10.14 -27.72
CA ALA A 26 10.97 -8.91 -27.13
C ALA A 26 10.28 -8.55 -25.81
N VAL A 27 8.95 -8.68 -25.74
CA VAL A 27 8.17 -8.45 -24.50
C VAL A 27 8.55 -9.47 -23.42
N LEU A 28 8.70 -10.75 -23.78
CA LEU A 28 9.12 -11.79 -22.83
C LEU A 28 10.52 -11.53 -22.29
N ILE A 29 11.47 -11.17 -23.14
CA ILE A 29 12.85 -10.84 -22.74
C ILE A 29 12.86 -9.61 -21.82
N ALA A 30 12.10 -8.57 -22.17
CA ALA A 30 11.96 -7.38 -21.32
C ALA A 30 11.34 -7.73 -19.96
N GLY A 31 10.31 -8.59 -19.93
CA GLY A 31 9.70 -9.08 -18.70
C GLY A 31 10.67 -9.86 -17.80
N ILE A 32 11.48 -10.75 -18.39
CA ILE A 32 12.51 -11.50 -17.66
C ILE A 32 13.58 -10.54 -17.12
N ALA A 33 14.01 -9.55 -17.91
CA ALA A 33 14.98 -8.55 -17.47
C ALA A 33 14.45 -7.71 -16.31
N LEU A 34 13.19 -7.26 -16.37
CA LEU A 34 12.54 -6.53 -15.29
C LEU A 34 12.38 -7.38 -14.03
N LEU A 35 12.04 -8.67 -14.17
CA LEU A 35 11.97 -9.60 -13.05
C LEU A 35 13.35 -9.81 -12.41
N ALA A 36 14.40 -9.97 -13.21
CA ALA A 36 15.76 -10.10 -12.71
C ALA A 36 16.23 -8.82 -12.00
N LEU A 37 15.90 -7.64 -12.54
CA LEU A 37 16.13 -6.35 -11.88
C LEU A 37 15.38 -6.25 -10.56
N TYR A 38 14.12 -6.68 -10.52
CA TYR A 38 13.32 -6.71 -9.30
C TYR A 38 13.92 -7.63 -8.23
N ILE A 39 14.33 -8.85 -8.61
CA ILE A 39 14.97 -9.81 -7.69
C ILE A 39 16.30 -9.24 -7.16
N GLY A 40 17.11 -8.65 -8.04
CA GLY A 40 18.36 -8.00 -7.65
C GLY A 40 18.13 -6.82 -6.71
N PHE A 41 17.12 -6.01 -6.99
CA PHE A 41 16.70 -4.90 -6.14
C PHE A 41 16.22 -5.39 -4.77
N ASP A 42 15.27 -6.34 -4.71
CA ASP A 42 14.76 -6.94 -3.47
C ASP A 42 15.89 -7.52 -2.61
N TYR A 43 16.83 -8.23 -3.23
CA TYR A 43 18.01 -8.76 -2.54
C TYR A 43 18.87 -7.65 -1.94
N PHE A 44 19.15 -6.59 -2.71
CA PHE A 44 19.97 -5.46 -2.25
C PHE A 44 19.27 -4.65 -1.15
N THR A 45 17.95 -4.47 -1.24
CA THR A 45 17.16 -3.68 -0.28
C THR A 45 16.70 -4.48 0.94
N SER A 46 16.95 -5.79 0.98
CA SER A 46 16.66 -6.68 2.10
C SER A 46 17.96 -7.16 2.76
N PRO A 47 18.71 -6.27 3.46
CA PRO A 47 19.96 -6.65 4.09
C PRO A 47 19.75 -7.73 5.17
N ALA A 48 20.84 -8.38 5.58
CA ALA A 48 20.82 -9.40 6.62
C ALA A 48 20.24 -8.84 7.93
N ALA A 49 19.30 -9.57 8.51
CA ALA A 49 18.70 -9.30 9.81
C ALA A 49 18.20 -10.63 10.40
N ASP A 50 18.40 -10.87 11.70
CA ASP A 50 17.94 -12.11 12.33
C ASP A 50 16.53 -11.93 12.90
N LEU A 51 15.52 -12.20 12.08
CA LEU A 51 14.12 -12.12 12.48
C LEU A 51 13.72 -13.27 13.40
N THR A 52 14.54 -14.32 13.53
CA THR A 52 14.30 -15.44 14.45
C THR A 52 14.88 -15.23 15.84
N SER A 53 15.64 -14.14 16.02
CA SER A 53 16.19 -13.79 17.32
C SER A 53 15.09 -13.35 18.28
N SER A 54 15.29 -13.56 19.59
CA SER A 54 14.36 -13.04 20.61
C SER A 54 14.28 -11.52 20.62
N ASP A 55 15.33 -10.82 20.13
CA ASP A 55 15.31 -9.37 20.02
C ASP A 55 14.33 -8.87 18.96
N SER A 56 14.09 -9.67 17.90
CA SER A 56 13.15 -9.29 16.85
C SER A 56 11.73 -9.13 17.38
N GLY A 57 11.32 -9.91 18.38
CA GLY A 57 9.94 -9.99 18.85
C GLY A 57 8.97 -10.53 17.79
N ILE A 58 9.45 -11.11 16.67
CA ILE A 58 8.62 -11.74 15.64
C ILE A 58 8.56 -13.24 15.91
N ILE A 59 7.36 -13.76 16.11
CA ILE A 59 7.08 -15.18 16.28
C ILE A 59 6.46 -15.70 15.00
N PHE A 60 7.18 -16.55 14.27
CA PHE A 60 6.64 -17.24 13.10
C PHE A 60 5.76 -18.41 13.54
N ARG A 61 4.52 -18.47 13.04
CA ARG A 61 3.64 -19.61 13.29
C ARG A 61 3.97 -20.80 12.38
N ASP A 62 3.59 -21.99 12.82
CA ASP A 62 3.78 -23.25 12.08
C ASP A 62 2.70 -23.53 11.02
N THR A 63 1.98 -22.47 10.60
CA THR A 63 1.06 -22.47 9.47
C THR A 63 1.81 -22.64 8.14
N ALA A 64 1.09 -22.98 7.08
CA ALA A 64 1.70 -23.18 5.76
C ALA A 64 2.39 -21.91 5.23
N GLY A 65 1.81 -20.72 5.49
CA GLY A 65 2.42 -19.43 5.17
C GLY A 65 3.56 -19.07 6.12
N GLY A 66 3.34 -19.15 7.43
CA GLY A 66 4.35 -18.89 8.47
C GLY A 66 5.64 -19.69 8.31
N LYS A 67 5.56 -21.00 7.99
CA LYS A 67 6.75 -21.84 7.71
C LYS A 67 7.56 -21.36 6.51
N GLN A 68 6.89 -20.93 5.44
CA GLN A 68 7.57 -20.40 4.25
C GLN A 68 8.21 -19.03 4.53
N LEU A 69 7.52 -18.18 5.29
CA LEU A 69 8.03 -16.87 5.69
C LEU A 69 9.29 -16.98 6.55
N LYS A 70 9.30 -17.88 7.54
CA LYS A 70 10.50 -18.14 8.36
C LYS A 70 11.68 -18.58 7.50
N SER A 71 11.46 -19.48 6.56
CA SER A 71 12.51 -19.96 5.65
C SER A 71 13.04 -18.83 4.74
N LYS A 72 12.18 -17.91 4.30
CA LYS A 72 12.53 -16.85 3.35
C LYS A 72 13.15 -15.62 4.02
N TYR A 73 12.64 -15.24 5.19
CA TYR A 73 12.97 -13.97 5.86
C TYR A 73 13.62 -14.15 7.24
N GLY A 74 13.82 -15.37 7.74
CA GLY A 74 14.42 -15.55 9.07
C GLY A 74 15.83 -14.95 9.22
N ARG A 75 16.55 -14.72 8.11
CA ARG A 75 17.93 -14.21 8.08
C ARG A 75 18.11 -12.92 7.26
N ARG A 76 17.02 -12.27 6.86
CA ARG A 76 17.05 -11.01 6.08
C ARG A 76 15.85 -10.15 6.41
N LYS A 77 15.95 -8.83 6.23
CA LYS A 77 14.80 -7.96 6.42
C LYS A 77 13.61 -8.40 5.56
N MET A 78 12.41 -8.30 6.13
CA MET A 78 11.16 -8.58 5.46
C MET A 78 10.59 -7.28 4.86
N PRO A 79 10.07 -7.27 3.62
CA PRO A 79 9.32 -6.13 3.13
C PRO A 79 8.14 -5.82 4.07
N PHE A 80 7.87 -4.53 4.31
CA PHE A 80 6.88 -4.13 5.31
C PHE A 80 5.46 -4.61 4.96
N GLU A 81 5.05 -4.54 3.68
CA GLU A 81 3.76 -5.09 3.24
C GLU A 81 3.65 -6.59 3.52
N THR A 82 4.72 -7.36 3.29
CA THR A 82 4.71 -8.80 3.58
C THR A 82 4.55 -9.07 5.07
N LEU A 83 5.09 -8.21 5.94
CA LEU A 83 4.92 -8.32 7.38
C LEU A 83 3.49 -7.97 7.81
N GLU A 84 2.91 -6.91 7.25
CA GLU A 84 1.53 -6.50 7.54
C GLU A 84 0.52 -7.59 7.14
N GLU A 85 0.62 -8.10 5.91
CA GLU A 85 -0.23 -9.19 5.41
C GLU A 85 -0.06 -10.44 6.28
N ALA A 86 1.18 -10.84 6.58
CA ALA A 86 1.44 -12.00 7.43
C ALA A 86 0.92 -11.82 8.87
N TYR A 87 0.91 -10.61 9.41
CA TYR A 87 0.36 -10.32 10.73
C TYR A 87 -1.17 -10.42 10.72
N VAL A 88 -1.81 -9.86 9.70
CA VAL A 88 -3.28 -9.91 9.52
C VAL A 88 -3.75 -11.34 9.26
N ASP A 89 -3.00 -12.12 8.49
CA ASP A 89 -3.25 -13.55 8.21
C ASP A 89 -2.87 -14.48 9.38
N GLU A 90 -2.38 -13.91 10.49
CA GLU A 90 -1.93 -14.62 11.69
C GLU A 90 -0.75 -15.60 11.43
N ASP A 91 -0.05 -15.48 10.30
CA ASP A 91 1.15 -16.28 9.99
C ASP A 91 2.36 -15.89 10.86
N ILE A 92 2.34 -14.67 11.39
CA ILE A 92 3.27 -14.19 12.41
C ILE A 92 2.53 -13.57 13.59
N GLU A 93 3.22 -13.48 14.73
CA GLU A 93 2.79 -12.73 15.90
C GLU A 93 3.92 -11.78 16.33
N ILE A 94 3.56 -10.60 16.80
CA ILE A 94 4.50 -9.65 17.38
C ILE A 94 4.38 -9.72 18.89
N GLU A 95 5.46 -10.09 19.55
CA GLU A 95 5.53 -10.19 21.00
C GLU A 95 5.51 -8.79 21.64
N GLY A 96 4.57 -8.59 22.57
CA GLY A 96 4.45 -7.35 23.33
C GLY A 96 3.57 -6.30 22.67
N ASP A 97 3.90 -5.02 22.89
CA ASP A 97 3.14 -3.90 22.37
C ASP A 97 3.50 -3.63 20.90
N LEU A 98 2.55 -3.87 19.99
CA LEU A 98 2.75 -3.69 18.55
C LEU A 98 3.14 -2.25 18.19
N TYR A 99 2.57 -1.25 18.86
CA TYR A 99 2.88 0.14 18.57
C TYR A 99 4.33 0.47 18.90
N LYS A 100 4.81 0.07 20.08
CA LYS A 100 6.22 0.22 20.46
C LYS A 100 7.14 -0.57 19.54
N TRP A 101 6.75 -1.79 19.18
CA TRP A 101 7.51 -2.58 18.22
C TRP A 101 7.63 -1.87 16.86
N MET A 102 6.54 -1.30 16.35
CA MET A 102 6.56 -0.52 15.12
C MET A 102 7.44 0.73 15.24
N GLU A 103 7.42 1.43 16.36
CA GLU A 103 8.23 2.62 16.58
C GLU A 103 9.73 2.29 16.66
N GLU A 104 10.08 1.29 17.45
CA GLU A 104 11.48 1.03 17.85
C GLU A 104 12.18 0.04 16.92
N LYS A 105 11.46 -0.97 16.40
CA LYS A 105 12.07 -2.16 15.79
C LYS A 105 11.80 -2.33 14.30
N ARG A 106 10.71 -1.76 13.75
CA ARG A 106 10.34 -2.00 12.33
C ARG A 106 11.48 -1.69 11.35
N LEU A 107 12.28 -0.64 11.57
CA LEU A 107 13.36 -0.27 10.65
C LEU A 107 14.56 -1.22 10.74
N ALA A 108 14.73 -1.91 11.87
CA ALA A 108 15.77 -2.92 12.06
C ALA A 108 15.41 -4.24 11.35
N TYR A 109 14.13 -4.61 11.31
CA TYR A 109 13.67 -5.91 10.81
C TYR A 109 12.94 -5.85 9.48
N CYS A 110 12.48 -4.68 9.06
CA CYS A 110 11.73 -4.48 7.83
C CYS A 110 12.44 -3.56 6.83
N THR A 111 12.11 -3.75 5.56
CA THR A 111 12.48 -2.86 4.47
C THR A 111 11.24 -2.22 3.85
N MET A 112 11.38 -1.01 3.33
CA MET A 112 10.32 -0.29 2.60
C MET A 112 10.42 -0.55 1.08
N ALA A 113 11.09 -1.64 0.70
CA ALA A 113 11.19 -2.05 -0.68
C ALA A 113 9.79 -2.45 -1.21
N PRO A 114 9.38 -1.96 -2.39
CA PRO A 114 8.12 -2.35 -2.99
C PRO A 114 8.07 -3.86 -3.23
N THR A 115 6.96 -4.49 -2.88
CA THR A 115 6.73 -5.90 -3.19
C THR A 115 6.10 -6.06 -4.57
N PHE A 116 6.18 -7.27 -5.14
CA PHE A 116 5.54 -7.54 -6.43
C PHE A 116 4.02 -7.32 -6.38
N ASN A 117 3.39 -7.60 -5.23
CA ASN A 117 1.97 -7.30 -5.01
C ASN A 117 1.68 -5.81 -5.13
N GLN A 118 2.50 -4.97 -4.51
CA GLN A 118 2.37 -3.51 -4.60
C GLN A 118 2.63 -3.00 -6.02
N ILE A 119 3.64 -3.53 -6.71
CA ILE A 119 3.91 -3.18 -8.12
C ILE A 119 2.72 -3.58 -8.99
N LYS A 120 2.19 -4.79 -8.83
CA LYS A 120 1.01 -5.28 -9.54
C LYS A 120 -0.19 -4.38 -9.25
N PHE A 121 -0.48 -4.09 -7.98
CA PHE A 121 -1.57 -3.21 -7.57
C PHE A 121 -1.43 -1.82 -8.21
N PHE A 122 -0.23 -1.25 -8.16
CA PHE A 122 0.05 0.05 -8.75
C PHE A 122 -0.26 0.08 -10.25
N LEU A 123 0.17 -0.94 -11.00
CA LEU A 123 -0.04 -1.02 -12.45
C LEU A 123 -1.48 -1.36 -12.85
N THR A 124 -2.18 -2.17 -12.06
CA THR A 124 -3.48 -2.75 -12.43
C THR A 124 -4.68 -2.04 -11.82
N HIS A 125 -4.48 -1.28 -10.74
CA HIS A 125 -5.56 -0.56 -10.03
C HIS A 125 -5.24 0.93 -9.95
N CYS A 126 -4.14 1.32 -9.30
CA CYS A 126 -3.81 2.72 -9.05
C CYS A 126 -3.72 3.56 -10.35
N ILE A 127 -2.93 3.11 -11.34
CA ILE A 127 -2.81 3.84 -12.61
C ILE A 127 -4.17 3.97 -13.33
N PRO A 128 -4.93 2.89 -13.60
CA PRO A 128 -6.25 3.00 -14.19
C PRO A 128 -7.20 3.93 -13.44
N ASP A 129 -7.28 3.81 -12.12
CA ASP A 129 -8.21 4.57 -11.28
C ASP A 129 -7.86 6.07 -11.25
N VAL A 130 -6.57 6.41 -11.22
CA VAL A 130 -6.11 7.81 -11.29
C VAL A 130 -6.30 8.40 -12.68
N LEU A 131 -6.19 7.61 -13.76
CA LEU A 131 -6.39 8.12 -15.11
C LEU A 131 -7.88 8.28 -15.46
N ASN A 132 -8.77 7.53 -14.81
CA ASN A 132 -10.20 7.52 -15.11
C ASN A 132 -10.99 8.42 -14.16
N HIS A 133 -11.08 9.71 -14.45
CA HIS A 133 -11.89 10.65 -13.65
C HIS A 133 -13.31 10.79 -14.18
N SER A 134 -14.28 10.32 -13.39
CA SER A 134 -15.69 10.62 -13.62
C SER A 134 -16.43 10.70 -12.29
N LYS A 135 -17.44 11.58 -12.20
CA LYS A 135 -18.24 11.76 -10.98
C LYS A 135 -18.81 10.44 -10.42
N SER A 136 -19.22 9.52 -11.30
CA SER A 136 -19.74 8.22 -10.89
C SER A 136 -18.66 7.29 -10.34
N HIS A 137 -17.47 7.29 -10.95
CA HIS A 137 -16.33 6.49 -10.51
C HIS A 137 -15.76 7.02 -9.18
N ASP A 138 -15.53 8.33 -9.09
CA ASP A 138 -15.03 8.98 -7.88
C ASP A 138 -15.99 8.77 -6.70
N LYS A 139 -17.31 8.85 -6.96
CA LYS A 139 -18.33 8.55 -5.95
C LYS A 139 -18.25 7.10 -5.48
N ALA A 140 -18.09 6.15 -6.39
CA ALA A 140 -17.99 4.73 -6.05
C ALA A 140 -16.78 4.47 -5.14
N GLN A 141 -15.61 5.03 -5.47
CA GLN A 141 -14.39 4.90 -4.68
C GLN A 141 -14.56 5.44 -3.24
N VAL A 142 -15.14 6.64 -3.09
CA VAL A 142 -15.33 7.26 -1.76
C VAL A 142 -16.35 6.51 -0.92
N THR A 143 -17.42 6.01 -1.54
CA THR A 143 -18.55 5.39 -0.83
C THR A 143 -18.11 4.14 -0.05
N GLU A 144 -17.24 3.32 -0.62
CA GLU A 144 -16.80 2.06 0.01
C GLU A 144 -16.05 2.29 1.33
N HIS A 145 -15.18 3.32 1.38
CA HIS A 145 -14.34 3.58 2.55
C HIS A 145 -15.07 4.28 3.71
N TYR A 146 -16.10 5.08 3.43
CA TYR A 146 -16.77 5.90 4.45
C TYR A 146 -18.14 5.37 4.91
N ASN A 147 -18.75 4.41 4.20
CA ASN A 147 -20.07 3.88 4.55
C ASN A 147 -20.07 2.70 5.54
N ARG A 148 -19.03 2.56 6.37
CA ARG A 148 -19.00 1.53 7.42
C ARG A 148 -19.96 1.82 8.59
N GLY A 149 -20.48 3.05 8.69
CA GLY A 149 -21.50 3.47 9.67
C GLY A 149 -20.94 4.32 10.83
N ASN A 150 -21.79 5.18 11.41
CA ASN A 150 -21.40 6.08 12.51
C ASN A 150 -21.17 5.34 13.82
N ASP A 151 -21.84 4.21 14.00
CA ASP A 151 -21.66 3.31 15.13
C ASP A 151 -20.21 2.82 15.20
N PHE A 152 -19.64 2.38 14.08
CA PHE A 152 -18.25 1.93 14.00
C PHE A 152 -17.27 3.03 14.43
N PHE A 153 -17.37 4.22 13.84
CA PHE A 153 -16.45 5.32 14.12
C PHE A 153 -16.67 5.95 15.51
N GLY A 154 -17.92 6.00 15.97
CA GLY A 154 -18.27 6.57 17.27
C GLY A 154 -17.63 5.83 18.46
N TRP A 155 -17.27 4.55 18.28
CA TRP A 155 -16.57 3.77 19.30
C TRP A 155 -15.19 4.32 19.67
N PHE A 156 -14.50 5.02 18.77
CA PHE A 156 -13.12 5.47 19.01
C PHE A 156 -12.85 6.95 18.68
N LEU A 157 -13.74 7.65 17.97
CA LEU A 157 -13.57 9.08 17.66
C LEU A 157 -14.19 10.03 18.69
N GLY A 158 -15.12 9.54 19.51
CA GLY A 158 -15.89 10.37 20.44
C GLY A 158 -16.96 11.23 19.74
N PRO A 159 -17.62 12.14 20.47
CA PRO A 159 -18.85 12.80 20.02
C PRO A 159 -18.70 13.72 18.80
N SER A 160 -17.50 14.28 18.57
CA SER A 160 -17.27 15.21 17.45
C SER A 160 -17.08 14.48 16.12
N MET A 161 -16.84 13.16 16.13
CA MET A 161 -16.60 12.33 14.95
C MET A 161 -15.46 12.83 14.04
N VAL A 162 -14.58 13.70 14.54
CA VAL A 162 -13.50 14.31 13.77
C VAL A 162 -12.40 13.28 13.49
N TYR A 163 -12.41 12.69 12.30
CA TYR A 163 -11.45 11.66 11.91
C TYR A 163 -10.17 12.25 11.29
N THR A 164 -9.45 13.05 12.08
CA THR A 164 -8.12 13.59 11.75
C THR A 164 -7.36 13.88 13.05
N SER A 165 -6.09 14.27 12.95
CA SER A 165 -5.26 14.65 14.10
C SER A 165 -5.95 15.66 15.03
N GLY A 166 -5.78 15.43 16.33
CA GLY A 166 -6.08 16.39 17.38
C GLY A 166 -4.88 17.29 17.70
N TYR A 167 -5.12 18.41 18.38
CA TYR A 167 -4.07 19.32 18.83
C TYR A 167 -4.10 19.43 20.35
N TYR A 168 -3.14 18.77 21.00
CA TYR A 168 -2.97 18.81 22.46
C TYR A 168 -2.07 19.99 22.83
N LYS A 169 -2.57 20.87 23.70
CA LYS A 169 -1.79 21.94 24.34
C LYS A 169 -1.07 21.43 25.58
N ASP A 170 -1.67 20.46 26.26
CA ASP A 170 -1.08 19.72 27.37
C ASP A 170 -1.48 18.25 27.29
N LEU A 171 -0.53 17.39 26.91
CA LEU A 171 -0.74 15.95 26.75
C LEU A 171 -1.11 15.24 28.07
N ALA A 172 -0.76 15.81 29.22
CA ALA A 172 -0.99 15.18 30.51
C ALA A 172 -2.41 15.37 31.04
N SER A 173 -3.12 16.41 30.58
CA SER A 173 -4.40 16.83 31.16
C SER A 173 -5.56 16.89 30.17
N GLU A 174 -5.30 16.90 28.86
CA GLU A 174 -6.34 16.98 27.83
C GLU A 174 -6.73 15.61 27.28
N ASN A 175 -8.04 15.41 27.07
CA ASN A 175 -8.59 14.25 26.37
C ASN A 175 -8.73 14.51 24.86
N LEU A 176 -9.17 13.48 24.13
CA LEU A 176 -9.35 13.55 22.68
C LEU A 176 -10.34 14.67 22.27
N GLU A 177 -11.46 14.79 22.98
CA GLU A 177 -12.48 15.80 22.70
C GLU A 177 -11.88 17.21 22.77
N ARG A 178 -11.13 17.48 23.84
CA ARG A 178 -10.46 18.77 24.01
C ARG A 178 -9.41 19.02 22.94
N ALA A 179 -8.66 18.00 22.57
CA ALA A 179 -7.67 18.09 21.50
C ALA A 179 -8.31 18.40 20.14
N GLN A 180 -9.49 17.86 19.86
CA GLN A 180 -10.22 18.16 18.62
C GLN A 180 -10.76 19.61 18.62
N GLU A 181 -11.32 20.09 19.72
CA GLU A 181 -11.73 21.50 19.87
C GLU A 181 -10.54 22.46 19.67
N ASN A 182 -9.42 22.16 20.32
CA ASN A 182 -8.19 22.92 20.20
C ASN A 182 -7.70 22.96 18.74
N LYS A 183 -7.78 21.85 18.01
CA LYS A 183 -7.41 21.78 16.58
C LYS A 183 -8.31 22.67 15.73
N LEU A 184 -9.63 22.60 15.91
CA LEU A 184 -10.56 23.43 15.14
C LEU A 184 -10.35 24.91 15.41
N GLN A 185 -10.15 25.28 16.69
CA GLN A 185 -9.84 26.65 17.07
C GLN A 185 -8.51 27.12 16.44
N LEU A 186 -7.47 26.26 16.43
CA LEU A 186 -6.19 26.56 15.80
C LEU A 186 -6.34 26.81 14.29
N VAL A 187 -7.16 26.02 13.60
CA VAL A 187 -7.46 26.23 12.17
C VAL A 187 -8.12 27.59 11.96
N CYS A 188 -9.18 27.92 12.71
CA CYS A 188 -9.83 29.22 12.61
C CYS A 188 -8.87 30.40 12.86
N GLN A 189 -7.98 30.26 13.86
CA GLN A 189 -6.97 31.25 14.19
C GLN A 189 -5.93 31.43 13.07
N LYS A 190 -5.40 30.32 12.52
CA LYS A 190 -4.43 30.34 11.41
C LYS A 190 -5.03 30.93 10.14
N MET A 191 -6.32 30.67 9.90
CA MET A 191 -7.06 31.26 8.79
C MET A 191 -7.48 32.71 9.06
N MET A 192 -7.24 33.23 10.26
CA MET A 192 -7.61 34.59 10.69
C MET A 192 -9.09 34.91 10.45
N MET A 193 -9.96 33.91 10.65
CA MET A 193 -11.39 34.02 10.34
C MET A 193 -12.04 35.17 11.09
N LYS A 194 -12.87 35.94 10.38
CA LYS A 194 -13.64 37.04 10.95
C LYS A 194 -15.13 36.81 10.84
N LYS A 195 -15.87 37.37 11.81
CA LYS A 195 -17.33 37.35 11.80
C LYS A 195 -17.88 37.97 10.51
N GLY A 196 -18.77 37.25 9.83
CA GLY A 196 -19.44 37.71 8.61
C GLY A 196 -18.75 37.29 7.30
N GLU A 197 -17.58 36.64 7.37
CA GLU A 197 -16.93 36.07 6.19
C GLU A 197 -17.63 34.77 5.74
N ARG A 198 -17.47 34.44 4.45
CA ARG A 198 -17.91 33.17 3.88
C ARG A 198 -16.69 32.26 3.74
N HIS A 199 -16.84 31.00 4.14
CA HIS A 199 -15.78 29.99 4.04
C HIS A 199 -16.26 28.77 3.26
N LEU A 200 -15.32 28.14 2.54
CA LEU A 200 -15.52 26.87 1.87
C LEU A 200 -14.60 25.85 2.53
N ASP A 201 -15.20 24.84 3.14
CA ASP A 201 -14.48 23.69 3.70
C ASP A 201 -14.58 22.51 2.72
N ILE A 202 -13.44 22.09 2.19
CA ILE A 202 -13.36 21.04 1.15
C ILE A 202 -13.02 19.72 1.85
N GLY A 203 -13.98 18.79 1.83
CA GLY A 203 -13.87 17.56 2.64
C GLY A 203 -14.22 17.82 4.11
N CYS A 204 -15.34 18.51 4.35
CA CYS A 204 -15.73 19.01 5.68
C CYS A 204 -16.06 17.93 6.72
N GLY A 205 -16.08 16.64 6.34
CA GLY A 205 -16.32 15.55 7.27
C GLY A 205 -17.68 15.63 7.96
N TRP A 206 -17.67 15.42 9.28
CA TRP A 206 -18.82 15.47 10.18
C TRP A 206 -19.09 16.88 10.69
#